data_AF-A0A3N9P7Z2-F1
#
_entry.id   AF-A0A3N9P7Z2-F1
#
_cell.length_a   1.000
_cell.length_b   1.000
_cell.length_c   1.000
_cell.angle_alpha   90.00
_cell.angle_beta   90.00
_cell.angle_gamma   90.00
#
_symmetry.space_group_name_H-M   'P 1'
#
loop_
_entity.id
_entity.type
_entity.pdbx_description
1 polymer ?
#
loop_
_entity_poly.entity_id
_entity_poly.type
_entity_poly.pdbx_seq_one_letter_code
_entity_poly.pdbx_strand_id
1 'polypeptide(L)'
;MPYKKATFWFSVISILIGLNNYLGNDDKNILLIGLNPLLNSIVYTEPFRHWIFDFESAKLAADSATIRVQLPAYIIHFASFFLTGLIIDVLIRIYRKFSVRQMG
;
A
#
# COMPACT_ATOMS: atom_id res chain seq x y z
N MET A 1 -17.11 16.02 -4.40
CA MET A 1 -16.19 16.29 -3.28
C MET A 1 -15.26 15.09 -3.09
N PRO A 2 -13.95 15.30 -2.84
CA PRO A 2 -12.94 14.22 -2.85
C PRO A 2 -13.20 13.11 -1.82
N TYR A 3 -13.74 13.45 -0.65
CA TYR A 3 -14.06 12.49 0.43
C TYR A 3 -15.17 11.48 0.08
N LYS A 4 -15.83 11.60 -1.08
CA LYS A 4 -16.80 10.62 -1.57
C LYS A 4 -16.16 9.56 -2.47
N LYS A 5 -14.86 9.69 -2.77
CA LYS A 5 -14.12 8.84 -3.71
C LYS A 5 -13.36 7.74 -2.97
N ALA A 6 -13.36 6.53 -3.51
CA ALA A 6 -12.56 5.43 -3.00
C ALA A 6 -11.06 5.78 -3.04
N THR A 7 -10.58 6.43 -4.11
CA THR A 7 -9.20 6.90 -4.23
C THR A 7 -8.75 7.72 -3.03
N PHE A 8 -9.61 8.61 -2.52
CA PHE A 8 -9.27 9.45 -1.39
C PHE A 8 -9.07 8.63 -0.11
N TRP A 9 -10.03 7.76 0.23
CA TRP A 9 -9.95 6.97 1.45
C TRP A 9 -8.83 5.93 1.41
N PHE A 10 -8.60 5.28 0.27
CA PHE A 10 -7.48 4.35 0.10
C PHE A 10 -6.12 5.06 0.27
N SER A 11 -5.99 6.28 -0.25
CA SER A 11 -4.77 7.09 -0.06
C SER A 11 -4.55 7.46 1.41
N VAL A 12 -5.61 7.89 2.11
CA VAL A 12 -5.55 8.23 3.54
C VAL A 12 -5.17 7.01 4.38
N ILE A 13 -5.83 5.87 4.16
CA ILE A 13 -5.53 4.62 4.87
C ILE A 13 -4.09 4.19 4.64
N SER A 14 -3.61 4.24 3.39
CA SER A 14 -2.22 3.94 3.07
C SER A 14 -1.22 4.82 3.83
N ILE A 15 -1.49 6.13 3.94
CA ILE A 15 -0.62 7.05 4.69
C ILE A 15 -0.63 6.68 6.17
N LEU A 16 -1.80 6.37 6.75
CA LEU A 16 -1.92 5.97 8.15
C LEU A 16 -1.17 4.66 8.43
N ILE A 17 -1.26 3.67 7.54
CA ILE A 17 -0.50 2.41 7.64
C ILE A 17 1.00 2.67 7.57
N GLY A 18 1.44 3.51 6.62
CA GLY A 18 2.85 3.88 6.49
C GLY A 18 3.39 4.60 7.73
N LEU A 19 2.62 5.54 8.29
CA LEU A 19 2.99 6.22 9.53
C LEU A 19 3.03 5.27 10.73
N ASN A 20 2.05 4.37 10.86
CA ASN A 20 2.04 3.36 11.92
C ASN A 20 3.27 2.45 11.87
N ASN A 21 3.66 2.03 10.67
CA ASN A 21 4.87 1.25 10.45
C ASN A 21 6.14 2.04 10.76
N TYR A 22 6.24 3.28 10.28
CA TYR A 22 7.39 4.15 10.52
C TYR A 22 7.61 4.47 12.01
N LEU A 23 6.52 4.61 12.78
CA LEU A 23 6.57 4.82 14.22
C LEU A 23 6.94 3.56 15.03
N GLY A 24 7.11 2.41 14.38
CA GLY A 24 7.47 1.15 15.04
C GLY A 24 6.30 0.44 15.70
N ASN A 25 5.05 0.73 15.32
CA ASN A 25 3.86 0.02 15.82
C ASN A 25 3.49 -1.20 14.96
N ASP A 26 4.27 -1.50 13.92
CA ASP A 26 4.10 -2.65 13.02
C ASP A 26 5.45 -3.34 12.78
N ASP A 27 6.07 -3.83 13.86
CA ASP A 27 7.42 -4.43 13.88
C ASP A 27 7.60 -5.56 12.85
N LYS A 28 6.52 -6.28 12.55
CA LYS A 28 6.51 -7.39 11.58
C LYS A 28 6.15 -6.95 10.15
N ASN A 29 5.90 -5.66 9.94
CA ASN A 29 5.49 -5.08 8.67
C ASN A 29 4.21 -5.73 8.10
N ILE A 30 3.35 -6.29 8.97
CA ILE A 30 2.16 -7.07 8.57
C ILE A 30 1.12 -6.15 7.97
N LEU A 31 0.94 -4.95 8.51
CA LEU A 31 -0.03 -3.99 7.97
C LEU A 31 0.49 -3.38 6.68
N LEU A 32 1.77 -3.02 6.63
CA LEU A 32 2.37 -2.43 5.43
C LEU A 32 2.49 -3.43 4.26
N ILE A 33 2.95 -4.65 4.52
CA ILE A 33 3.21 -5.66 3.47
C ILE A 33 2.02 -6.59 3.31
N GLY A 34 1.48 -7.13 4.40
CA GLY A 34 0.44 -8.14 4.35
C GLY A 34 -0.89 -7.65 3.76
N LEU A 35 -1.30 -6.42 4.04
CA LEU A 35 -2.54 -5.84 3.49
C LEU A 35 -2.40 -5.36 2.04
N ASN A 36 -1.19 -5.41 1.49
CA ASN A 36 -0.92 -4.95 0.15
C ASN A 36 -0.58 -6.14 -0.76
N PRO A 37 -1.53 -6.67 -1.55
CA PRO A 37 -1.29 -7.88 -2.34
C PRO A 37 -0.13 -7.71 -3.33
N LEU A 38 0.07 -6.50 -3.86
CA LEU A 38 1.20 -6.21 -4.75
C LEU A 38 2.51 -6.26 -3.99
N LEU A 39 2.63 -5.54 -2.87
CA LEU A 39 3.85 -5.53 -2.05
C LEU A 39 4.16 -6.95 -1.55
N ASN A 40 3.16 -7.67 -1.02
CA ASN A 40 3.27 -9.05 -0.55
C ASN A 40 3.83 -10.00 -1.63
N SER A 41 3.38 -9.84 -2.88
CA SER A 41 3.86 -10.69 -3.98
C SER A 41 5.32 -10.44 -4.38
N ILE A 42 5.83 -9.21 -4.19
CA ILE A 42 7.18 -8.83 -4.66
C ILE A 42 8.21 -8.74 -3.53
N VAL A 43 7.79 -8.76 -2.26
CA VAL A 43 8.65 -8.47 -1.11
C VAL A 43 9.85 -9.41 -0.96
N TYR A 44 9.73 -10.65 -1.42
CA TYR A 44 10.81 -11.65 -1.37
C TYR A 44 11.46 -11.92 -2.74
N THR A 45 11.12 -11.12 -3.76
CA THR A 45 11.63 -11.28 -5.12
C THR A 45 12.77 -10.29 -5.38
N GLU A 46 13.89 -10.76 -5.94
CA GLU A 46 14.99 -9.89 -6.35
C GLU A 46 14.66 -9.17 -7.69
N PRO A 47 15.04 -7.89 -7.87
CA PRO A 47 15.79 -7.02 -6.95
C PRO A 47 14.91 -6.26 -5.93
N PHE A 48 13.59 -6.41 -5.99
CA PHE A 48 12.63 -5.63 -5.18
C PHE A 48 12.82 -5.80 -3.68
N ARG A 49 13.26 -6.97 -3.26
CA ARG A 49 13.60 -7.26 -1.86
C ARG A 49 14.60 -6.26 -1.28
N HIS A 50 15.63 -5.88 -2.04
CA HIS A 50 16.63 -4.88 -1.62
C HIS A 50 16.12 -3.43 -1.70
N TRP A 51 15.04 -3.18 -2.43
CA TRP A 51 14.37 -1.87 -2.43
C TRP A 51 13.39 -1.71 -1.28
N ILE A 52 12.90 -2.83 -0.74
CA ILE A 52 11.91 -2.85 0.34
C ILE A 52 12.59 -2.88 1.70
N PHE A 53 13.64 -3.69 1.86
CA PHE A 53 14.31 -3.91 3.14
C PHE A 53 15.71 -3.34 3.15
N ASP A 54 16.05 -2.65 4.23
CA ASP A 54 17.41 -2.18 4.51
C ASP A 54 18.22 -3.28 5.19
N PHE A 55 18.91 -4.09 4.38
CA PHE A 55 19.78 -5.15 4.88
C PHE A 55 21.09 -4.62 5.48
N GLU A 56 21.45 -3.35 5.30
CA GLU A 56 22.60 -2.77 6.00
C GLU A 56 22.23 -2.42 7.44
N SER A 57 21.01 -1.91 7.67
CA SER A 57 20.47 -1.74 9.03
C SER A 57 20.37 -3.07 9.78
N ALA A 58 20.13 -4.17 9.06
CA ALA A 58 20.06 -5.52 9.61
C ALA A 58 21.41 -6.03 10.14
N LYS A 59 22.55 -5.57 9.59
CA LYS A 59 23.88 -5.94 10.07
C LYS A 59 24.21 -5.31 11.43
N LEU A 60 23.58 -4.18 11.75
CA LEU A 60 23.74 -3.47 13.03
C LEU A 60 22.68 -3.90 14.06
N ALA A 61 21.63 -4.58 13.62
CA ALA A 61 20.57 -5.09 14.47
C ALA A 61 20.98 -6.42 15.10
N ALA A 62 20.84 -6.52 16.43
CA ALA A 62 21.07 -7.77 17.17
C ALA A 62 20.00 -8.85 16.88
N ASP A 63 18.91 -8.47 16.21
CA ASP A 63 17.77 -9.34 15.93
C ASP A 63 17.22 -9.11 14.51
N SER A 64 17.09 -10.17 13.71
CA SER A 64 16.63 -10.09 12.31
C SER A 64 15.16 -9.65 12.19
N ALA A 65 14.45 -9.54 13.31
CA ALA A 65 13.09 -9.01 13.38
C ALA A 65 13.01 -7.48 13.19
N THR A 66 14.14 -6.76 13.19
CA THR A 66 14.19 -5.28 13.10
C THR A 66 14.73 -4.75 11.77
N ILE A 67 14.64 -5.54 10.69
CA ILE A 67 15.01 -5.08 9.35
C ILE A 67 14.11 -3.91 8.97
N ARG A 68 14.70 -2.71 8.87
CA ARG A 68 13.95 -1.49 8.57
C ARG A 68 13.41 -1.53 7.15
N VAL A 69 12.20 -1.00 7.00
CA VAL A 69 11.59 -0.80 5.70
C VAL A 69 12.10 0.49 5.07
N GLN A 70 12.55 0.41 3.82
CA GLN A 70 13.03 1.56 3.07
C GLN A 70 11.90 2.40 2.47
N LEU A 71 12.20 3.65 2.14
CA LEU A 71 11.27 4.59 1.51
C LEU A 71 10.52 4.02 0.28
N PRO A 72 11.15 3.25 -0.64
CA PRO A 72 10.45 2.71 -1.81
C PRO A 72 9.26 1.82 -1.46
N ALA A 73 9.30 1.07 -0.36
CA ALA A 73 8.18 0.23 0.06
C ALA A 73 6.93 1.06 0.39
N TYR A 74 7.08 2.20 1.06
CA TYR A 74 5.98 3.12 1.37
C TYR A 74 5.41 3.74 0.09
N ILE A 75 6.28 4.09 -0.87
CA ILE A 75 5.86 4.63 -2.17
C ILE A 75 5.06 3.58 -2.95
N ILE A 76 5.55 2.33 -3.02
CA ILE A 76 4.84 1.23 -3.69
C ILE A 76 3.51 0.93 -2.99
N HIS A 77 3.50 0.94 -1.66
CA HIS A 77 2.28 0.73 -0.89
C HIS A 77 1.23 1.81 -1.19
N PHE A 78 1.65 3.07 -1.21
CA PHE A 78 0.77 4.19 -1.55
C PHE A 78 0.27 4.12 -2.99
N ALA A 79 1.17 3.90 -3.96
CA ALA A 79 0.82 3.85 -5.37
C ALA A 79 -0.22 2.76 -5.66
N SER A 80 -0.05 1.57 -5.09
CA SER A 80 -0.98 0.45 -5.26
C SER A 80 -2.35 0.70 -4.61
N PHE A 81 -2.42 1.28 -3.41
CA PHE A 81 -3.68 1.66 -2.78
C PHE A 81 -4.39 2.78 -3.57
N PHE A 82 -3.63 3.80 -4.00
CA PHE A 82 -4.15 4.87 -4.85
C PHE A 82 -4.75 4.33 -6.15
N LEU A 83 -4.02 3.45 -6.86
CA LEU A 83 -4.49 2.82 -8.09
C LEU A 83 -5.72 1.94 -7.85
N THR A 84 -5.75 1.19 -6.75
CA THR A 84 -6.92 0.37 -6.37
C THR A 84 -8.15 1.25 -6.17
N GLY A 85 -8.02 2.35 -5.43
CA GLY A 85 -9.11 3.30 -5.24
C GLY A 85 -9.54 3.98 -6.55
N LEU A 86 -8.59 4.25 -7.47
CA LEU A 86 -8.88 4.81 -8.79
C LEU A 86 -9.65 3.83 -9.68
N ILE A 87 -9.28 2.55 -9.67
CA ILE A 87 -10.00 1.48 -10.36
C ILE A 87 -11.43 1.39 -9.83
N ILE A 88 -11.62 1.38 -8.50
CA ILE A 88 -12.95 1.34 -7.89
C ILE A 88 -13.79 2.55 -8.31
N ASP A 89 -13.22 3.76 -8.26
CA ASP A 89 -13.94 4.97 -8.70
C ASP A 89 -14.33 4.92 -10.18
N VAL A 90 -13.48 4.36 -11.04
CA VAL A 90 -13.78 4.14 -12.47
C VAL A 90 -14.92 3.13 -12.64
N LEU A 91 -14.86 1.99 -11.95
CA LEU A 91 -15.91 0.96 -11.99
C LEU A 91 -17.25 1.51 -11.53
N ILE A 92 -17.29 2.30 -10.45
CA ILE A 92 -18.52 2.96 -9.96
C ILE A 92 -19.10 3.88 -11.04
N ARG A 93 -18.26 4.66 -11.73
CA ARG A 93 -18.73 5.56 -12.81
C ARG A 93 -19.30 4.77 -13.99
N ILE A 94 -18.63 3.69 -14.38
CA ILE A 94 -19.07 2.81 -15.47
C ILE A 94 -20.41 2.17 -15.10
N TYR A 95 -20.53 1.59 -13.91
CA TYR A 95 -21.77 0.98 -13.43
C TYR A 95 -22.94 1.97 -13.42
N ARG A 96 -22.73 3.18 -12.89
CA ARG A 96 -23.75 4.24 -12.88
C ARG A 96 -24.19 4.63 -14.30
N LYS A 97 -23.25 4.70 -15.25
CA LYS A 97 -23.56 5.01 -16.65
C LYS A 97 -24.42 3.91 -17.30
N PHE A 98 -24.13 2.64 -17.02
CA PHE A 98 -24.93 1.52 -17.53
C PHE A 98 -26.32 1.46 -16.91
N SER A 99 -26.43 1.69 -15.60
CA SER A 99 -27.72 1.70 -14.89
C SER A 99 -28.67 2.78 -15.40
N VAL A 100 -28.18 4.00 -15.67
CA VAL A 100 -29.01 5.09 -16.23
C VAL A 100 -29.51 4.77 -17.64
N ARG A 101 -28.71 4.06 -18.45
CA ARG A 101 -29.09 3.68 -19.82
C ARG A 101 -30.19 2.63 -19.90
N GLN A 102 -30.48 1.88 -18.83
CA GLN A 102 -31.58 0.91 -18.82
C GLN A 102 -32.92 1.50 -18.37
N MET A 103 -32.94 2.76 -17.92
CA MET A 103 -34.12 3.44 -17.39
C MET A 103 -34.71 4.49 -18.34
N GLY A 104 -34.12 4.72 -19.52
CA GLY A 104 -34.61 5.64 -20.54
C GLY A 104 -34.71 4.95 -21.89
#